data_AF-A0A7D5C2X3-F1
#
_entry.id   AF-A0A7D5C2X3-F1
#
_cell.length_a   1.000
_cell.length_b   1.000
_cell.length_c   1.000
_cell.angle_alpha   90.00
_cell.angle_beta   90.00
_cell.angle_gamma   90.00
#
_symmetry.space_group_name_H-M   'P 1'
#
loop_
_entity.id
_entity.type
_entity.pdbx_description
1 polymer ?
#
loop_
_entity_poly.entity_id
_entity_poly.type
_entity_poly.pdbx_seq_one_letter_code
_entity_poly.pdbx_strand_id
1 'polypeptide(L)'
;MTEGPTDSRDAVVVGGGVAGLSAAVFTARQGLDTLVVDAGESILRRNAHLENFPGFPLGVNARQLLDLLGEQAETAGADRLDARVTRVAAIEGSGDVDGDDSDGDNSNGDDPNDGARFAVETDGDDRVRTRYVVAATKNEVGYLDGIDGVGILDRGKAYVDVDERGRTGVDGLYAAGRLAEKPHQAAVCAGHGAEVAVTLLEDDDAPFYHDWVAPEGYFTDRGRDLPPGCEEIDAEERREREAASLDATRERFADPHPDPQETHPSLEE
;
A
#
# COMPACT_ATOMS: atom_id res chain seq x y z
N MET A 1 23.46 -5.78 -20.58
CA MET A 1 22.45 -4.82 -21.06
C MET A 1 21.26 -5.65 -21.46
N THR A 2 20.46 -6.01 -20.49
CA THR A 2 19.17 -6.69 -20.65
C THR A 2 18.15 -5.59 -20.39
N GLU A 3 17.45 -5.17 -21.44
CA GLU A 3 16.20 -4.41 -21.27
C GLU A 3 15.30 -5.28 -20.39
N GLY A 4 15.10 -4.87 -19.14
CA GLY A 4 14.15 -5.50 -18.23
C GLY A 4 12.74 -5.16 -18.72
N PRO A 5 11.76 -6.07 -18.54
CA PRO A 5 10.38 -5.76 -18.88
C PRO A 5 9.96 -4.52 -18.08
N THR A 6 9.40 -3.54 -18.76
CA THR A 6 8.58 -2.50 -18.14
C THR A 6 7.39 -3.21 -17.49
N ASP A 7 7.56 -3.71 -16.26
CA ASP A 7 6.50 -4.40 -15.54
C ASP A 7 5.47 -3.36 -15.13
N SER A 8 4.30 -3.42 -15.75
CA SER A 8 3.17 -2.58 -15.37
C SER A 8 2.49 -3.13 -14.12
N ARG A 9 1.95 -2.23 -13.31
CA ARG A 9 1.26 -2.54 -12.05
C ARG A 9 -0.02 -1.72 -11.97
N ASP A 10 -1.07 -2.27 -11.36
CA ASP A 10 -2.28 -1.49 -11.10
C ASP A 10 -2.00 -0.34 -10.14
N ALA A 11 -1.31 -0.64 -9.03
CA ALA A 11 -1.00 0.35 -8.00
C ALA A 11 0.45 0.23 -7.51
N VAL A 12 1.13 1.37 -7.41
CA VAL A 12 2.43 1.48 -6.75
C VAL A 12 2.30 2.27 -5.45
N VAL A 13 2.68 1.64 -4.33
CA VAL A 13 2.76 2.28 -3.02
C VAL A 13 4.20 2.69 -2.75
N VAL A 14 4.44 3.99 -2.58
CA VAL A 14 5.78 4.54 -2.31
C VAL A 14 5.99 4.68 -0.80
N GLY A 15 6.74 3.75 -0.22
CA GLY A 15 7.11 3.71 1.19
C GLY A 15 6.47 2.55 1.97
N GLY A 16 7.30 1.69 2.56
CA GLY A 16 6.92 0.50 3.35
C GLY A 16 6.73 0.80 4.83
N GLY A 17 6.25 2.00 5.17
CA GLY A 17 5.81 2.32 6.52
C GLY A 17 4.42 1.76 6.81
N VAL A 18 3.92 1.96 8.04
CA VAL A 18 2.59 1.49 8.47
C VAL A 18 1.44 1.97 7.57
N ALA A 19 1.54 3.18 6.99
CA ALA A 19 0.52 3.70 6.08
C ALA A 19 0.55 2.99 4.73
N GLY A 20 1.73 2.87 4.12
CA GLY A 20 1.88 2.22 2.82
C GLY A 20 1.58 0.73 2.88
N LEU A 21 2.08 0.01 3.89
CA LEU A 21 1.77 -1.41 4.07
C LEU A 21 0.28 -1.63 4.32
N SER A 22 -0.38 -0.76 5.10
CA SER A 22 -1.83 -0.85 5.27
C SER A 22 -2.59 -0.56 3.98
N ALA A 23 -2.14 0.39 3.16
CA ALA A 23 -2.75 0.64 1.86
C ALA A 23 -2.61 -0.59 0.94
N ALA A 24 -1.41 -1.18 0.91
CA ALA A 24 -1.09 -2.33 0.08
C ALA A 24 -1.92 -3.57 0.42
N VAL A 25 -2.15 -3.84 1.72
CA VAL A 25 -3.06 -4.92 2.14
C VAL A 25 -4.44 -4.72 1.53
N PHE A 26 -4.97 -3.50 1.53
CA PHE A 26 -6.32 -3.24 1.05
C PHE A 26 -6.43 -3.33 -0.48
N THR A 27 -5.47 -2.77 -1.23
CA THR A 27 -5.49 -2.84 -2.69
C THR A 27 -5.23 -4.26 -3.20
N ALA A 28 -4.24 -4.96 -2.63
CA ALA A 28 -3.92 -6.33 -3.05
C ALA A 28 -5.03 -7.32 -2.72
N ARG A 29 -5.69 -7.19 -1.56
CA ARG A 29 -6.86 -8.02 -1.22
C ARG A 29 -8.02 -7.86 -2.20
N GLN A 30 -8.08 -6.74 -2.92
CA GLN A 30 -9.07 -6.47 -3.95
C GLN A 30 -8.62 -6.89 -5.35
N GLY A 31 -7.48 -7.58 -5.44
CA GLY A 31 -6.96 -8.14 -6.68
C GLY A 31 -6.21 -7.16 -7.56
N LEU A 32 -5.96 -5.92 -7.09
CA LEU A 32 -5.07 -5.00 -7.80
C LEU A 32 -3.64 -5.53 -7.71
N ASP A 33 -2.95 -5.60 -8.85
CA ASP A 33 -1.52 -5.87 -8.90
C ASP A 33 -0.75 -4.72 -8.23
N THR A 34 -0.45 -4.93 -6.95
CA THR A 34 0.07 -3.91 -6.05
C THR A 34 1.56 -4.14 -5.80
N LEU A 35 2.37 -3.11 -6.06
CA LEU A 35 3.78 -3.10 -5.73
C LEU A 35 4.07 -2.08 -4.62
N VAL A 36 4.70 -2.51 -3.53
CA VAL A 36 5.28 -1.61 -2.53
C VAL A 36 6.76 -1.40 -2.83
N VAL A 37 7.17 -0.15 -3.04
CA VAL A 37 8.58 0.22 -3.19
C VAL A 37 9.03 0.90 -1.89
N ASP A 38 9.98 0.29 -1.18
CA ASP A 38 10.45 0.75 0.12
C ASP A 38 11.98 0.68 0.22
N ALA A 39 12.60 1.68 0.85
CA ALA A 39 14.04 1.69 1.09
C ALA A 39 14.42 1.14 2.49
N GLY A 40 13.48 0.56 3.23
CA GLY A 40 13.70 0.03 4.58
C GLY A 40 13.81 1.09 5.69
N GLU A 41 13.67 2.39 5.39
CA GLU A 41 14.00 3.50 6.29
C GLU A 41 12.85 3.99 7.18
N SER A 42 11.82 3.16 7.42
CA SER A 42 10.70 3.52 8.28
C SER A 42 11.20 3.98 9.65
N ILE A 43 10.85 5.22 10.04
CA ILE A 43 11.24 5.77 11.35
C ILE A 43 10.75 4.90 12.51
N LEU A 44 9.71 4.10 12.29
CA LEU A 44 9.17 3.21 13.31
C LEU A 44 10.22 2.15 13.72
N ARG A 45 11.07 1.66 12.80
CA ARG A 45 12.15 0.69 13.10
C ARG A 45 13.11 1.16 14.20
N ARG A 46 13.31 2.48 14.31
CA ARG A 46 14.23 3.13 15.27
C ARG A 46 13.68 3.24 16.69
N ASN A 47 12.40 2.92 16.92
CA ASN A 47 11.81 2.99 18.25
C ASN A 47 12.02 1.68 19.02
N ALA A 48 12.35 1.80 20.31
CA ALA A 48 12.63 0.66 21.16
C ALA A 48 11.41 -0.25 21.40
N HIS A 49 10.22 0.35 21.55
CA HIS A 49 8.97 -0.37 21.80
C HIS A 49 7.77 0.50 21.41
N LEU A 50 6.71 -0.10 20.85
CA LEU A 50 5.49 0.60 20.48
C LEU A 50 4.35 0.23 21.43
N GLU A 51 3.95 1.17 22.28
CA GLU A 51 3.07 0.89 23.42
C GLU A 51 1.57 1.02 23.12
N ASN A 52 1.20 1.73 22.05
CA ASN A 52 -0.18 2.18 21.83
C ASN A 52 -0.80 1.71 20.51
N PHE A 53 -0.28 0.63 19.90
CA PHE A 53 -0.91 0.01 18.74
C PHE A 53 -2.03 -0.95 19.19
N PRO A 54 -3.29 -0.76 18.75
CA PRO A 54 -4.40 -1.63 19.15
C PRO A 54 -4.14 -3.12 18.88
N GLY A 55 -4.58 -3.98 19.78
CA GLY A 55 -4.33 -5.43 19.71
C GLY A 55 -3.11 -5.91 20.49
N PHE A 56 -2.19 -4.99 20.88
CA PHE A 56 -1.00 -5.32 21.67
C PHE A 56 -1.09 -4.71 23.07
N PRO A 57 -1.69 -5.41 24.06
CA PRO A 57 -1.97 -4.84 25.38
C PRO A 57 -0.73 -4.44 26.19
N LEU A 58 0.44 -5.01 25.86
CA LEU A 58 1.73 -4.69 26.49
C LEU A 58 2.69 -4.01 25.50
N GLY A 59 2.14 -3.49 24.38
CA GLY A 59 2.92 -3.02 23.25
C GLY A 59 3.58 -4.14 22.45
N VAL A 60 4.33 -3.73 21.43
CA VAL A 60 4.99 -4.62 20.47
C VAL A 60 6.35 -4.05 20.06
N ASN A 61 7.30 -4.92 19.74
CA ASN A 61 8.53 -4.49 19.11
C ASN A 61 8.21 -3.81 17.76
N ALA A 62 8.71 -2.60 17.57
CA ALA A 62 8.34 -1.77 16.44
C ALA A 62 8.77 -2.34 15.07
N ARG A 63 9.89 -3.07 15.03
CA ARG A 63 10.41 -3.75 13.83
C ARG A 63 9.59 -5.00 13.53
N GLN A 64 9.28 -5.79 14.58
CA GLN A 64 8.39 -6.95 14.45
C GLN A 64 7.03 -6.57 13.87
N LEU A 65 6.44 -5.45 14.32
CA LEU A 65 5.17 -4.97 13.75
C LEU A 65 5.28 -4.65 12.26
N LEU A 66 6.36 -3.98 11.83
CA LEU A 66 6.56 -3.64 10.42
C LEU A 66 6.76 -4.87 9.56
N ASP A 67 7.54 -5.85 10.03
CA ASP A 67 7.77 -7.09 9.30
C ASP A 67 6.47 -7.88 9.15
N LEU A 68 5.65 -7.95 10.20
CA LEU A 68 4.32 -8.56 10.15
C LEU A 68 3.35 -7.83 9.22
N LEU A 69 3.40 -6.49 9.17
CA LEU A 69 2.61 -5.72 8.20
C LEU A 69 3.08 -5.97 6.75
N GLY A 70 4.39 -6.16 6.56
CA GLY A 70 4.98 -6.58 5.28
C GLY A 70 4.49 -7.95 4.85
N GLU A 71 4.60 -8.94 5.74
CA GLU A 71 4.10 -10.31 5.51
C GLU A 71 2.59 -10.32 5.24
N GLN A 72 1.82 -9.48 5.93
CA GLN A 72 0.38 -9.36 5.69
C GLN A 72 0.07 -8.80 4.29
N ALA A 73 0.85 -7.82 3.83
CA ALA A 73 0.71 -7.29 2.47
C ALA A 73 1.07 -8.34 1.41
N GLU A 74 2.15 -9.10 1.61
CA GLU A 74 2.54 -10.22 0.72
C GLU A 74 1.48 -11.33 0.72
N THR A 75 0.96 -11.70 1.89
CA THR A 75 -0.13 -12.70 2.02
C THR A 75 -1.41 -12.24 1.33
N ALA A 76 -1.65 -10.93 1.28
CA ALA A 76 -2.75 -10.33 0.53
C ALA A 76 -2.53 -10.33 -0.99
N GLY A 77 -1.30 -10.57 -1.46
CA GLY A 77 -0.93 -10.59 -2.87
C GLY A 77 -0.09 -9.40 -3.35
N ALA A 78 0.39 -8.54 -2.46
CA ALA A 78 1.27 -7.43 -2.85
C ALA A 78 2.71 -7.90 -3.05
N ASP A 79 3.36 -7.40 -4.10
CA ASP A 79 4.80 -7.53 -4.27
C ASP A 79 5.55 -6.43 -3.52
N ARG A 80 6.82 -6.69 -3.19
CA ARG A 80 7.70 -5.73 -2.51
C ARG A 80 9.04 -5.61 -3.22
N LEU A 81 9.45 -4.37 -3.46
CA LEU A 81 10.74 -4.02 -4.04
C LEU A 81 11.53 -3.18 -3.03
N ASP A 82 12.72 -3.68 -2.66
CA ASP A 82 13.68 -2.95 -1.83
C ASP A 82 14.47 -1.97 -2.69
N ALA A 83 13.94 -0.75 -2.81
CA ALA A 83 14.52 0.33 -3.59
C ALA A 83 13.99 1.69 -3.12
N ARG A 84 14.69 2.76 -3.47
CA ARG A 84 14.21 4.13 -3.25
C ARG A 84 13.57 4.66 -4.51
N VAL A 85 12.33 5.10 -4.43
CA VAL A 85 11.73 5.91 -5.51
C VAL A 85 12.44 7.25 -5.60
N THR A 86 12.99 7.53 -6.77
CA THR A 86 13.70 8.78 -7.07
C THR A 86 12.81 9.75 -7.82
N ARG A 87 11.83 9.24 -8.58
CA ARG A 87 10.90 10.07 -9.37
C ARG A 87 9.59 9.35 -9.65
N VAL A 88 8.50 10.12 -9.64
CA VAL A 88 7.21 9.78 -10.24
C VAL A 88 6.93 10.82 -11.32
N ALA A 89 6.58 10.37 -12.52
CA ALA A 89 6.25 11.24 -13.63
C ALA A 89 4.87 10.86 -14.18
N ALA A 90 4.03 11.85 -14.47
CA ALA A 90 2.82 11.64 -15.25
C ALA A 90 3.20 11.27 -16.69
N ILE A 91 2.45 10.34 -17.28
CA ILE A 91 2.58 9.93 -18.67
C ILE A 91 1.62 10.80 -19.49
N GLU A 92 2.16 11.60 -20.43
CA GLU A 92 1.32 12.46 -21.28
C GLU A 92 0.40 11.60 -22.17
N GLY A 93 -0.91 11.90 -22.19
CA GLY A 93 -1.90 11.26 -23.05
C GLY A 93 -2.91 10.34 -22.36
N SER A 94 -2.83 10.13 -21.04
CA SER A 94 -3.79 9.32 -20.27
C SER A 94 -5.09 10.06 -19.89
N GLY A 95 -5.39 11.18 -20.55
CA GLY A 95 -6.61 11.95 -20.33
C GLY A 95 -7.77 11.35 -21.11
N ASP A 96 -8.78 10.86 -20.38
CA ASP A 96 -10.12 10.46 -20.83
C ASP A 96 -10.22 9.93 -22.27
N VAL A 97 -9.90 8.64 -22.45
CA VAL A 97 -10.37 7.89 -23.63
C VAL A 97 -11.82 7.48 -23.36
N ASP A 98 -12.74 8.43 -23.47
CA ASP A 98 -14.15 8.11 -23.71
C ASP A 98 -14.25 7.52 -25.13
N GLY A 99 -14.20 6.19 -25.20
CA GLY A 99 -14.70 5.29 -26.26
C GLY A 99 -14.47 5.66 -27.74
N ASP A 100 -13.66 4.85 -28.42
CA ASP A 100 -14.09 4.15 -29.65
C ASP A 100 -13.10 3.02 -29.98
N ASP A 101 -13.62 1.83 -30.27
CA ASP A 101 -12.85 0.70 -30.79
C ASP A 101 -12.14 1.12 -32.09
N SER A 102 -10.80 0.96 -32.16
CA SER A 102 -10.16 0.72 -33.45
C SER A 102 -8.91 -0.13 -33.33
N ASP A 103 -9.00 -1.32 -33.93
CA ASP A 103 -7.91 -2.25 -34.20
C ASP A 103 -6.71 -1.52 -34.84
N GLY A 104 -5.61 -1.44 -34.09
CA GLY A 104 -4.34 -0.88 -34.55
C GLY A 104 -3.17 -1.65 -33.95
N ASP A 105 -2.74 -2.69 -34.66
CA ASP A 105 -1.50 -3.44 -34.41
C ASP A 105 -0.29 -2.49 -34.45
N ASN A 106 0.22 -2.11 -33.27
CA ASN A 106 1.47 -1.37 -33.11
C ASN A 106 2.44 -2.19 -32.27
N SER A 107 3.38 -2.83 -32.95
CA SER A 107 4.46 -3.63 -32.38
C SER A 107 5.63 -2.78 -31.87
N ASN A 108 5.36 -1.87 -30.93
CA ASN A 108 6.35 -1.32 -30.00
C ASN A 108 5.78 -1.55 -28.60
N GLY A 109 6.56 -2.08 -27.67
CA GLY A 109 6.10 -2.50 -26.32
C GLY A 109 5.58 -1.38 -25.38
N ASP A 110 5.16 -0.25 -25.94
CA ASP A 110 4.24 0.67 -25.30
C ASP A 110 2.83 0.25 -25.71
N ASP A 111 2.19 -0.60 -24.92
CA ASP A 111 0.75 -0.81 -25.06
C ASP A 111 0.04 0.48 -24.59
N PRO A 112 -0.59 1.26 -25.49
CA PRO A 112 -1.35 2.44 -25.10
C PRO A 112 -2.63 2.06 -24.32
N ASN A 113 -2.97 0.77 -24.21
CA ASN A 113 -4.21 0.27 -23.66
C ASN A 113 -4.11 -0.23 -22.19
N ASP A 114 -2.96 -0.06 -21.54
CA ASP A 114 -2.74 -0.53 -20.17
C ASP A 114 -3.19 0.48 -19.09
N GLY A 115 -3.78 1.61 -19.51
CA GLY A 115 -4.34 2.62 -18.58
C GLY A 115 -3.32 3.30 -17.65
N ALA A 116 -2.02 3.02 -17.80
CA ALA A 116 -0.97 3.56 -16.95
C ALA A 116 -0.89 5.09 -17.07
N ARG A 117 -1.00 5.77 -15.92
CA ARG A 117 -0.97 7.22 -15.77
C ARG A 117 0.38 7.73 -15.30
N PHE A 118 1.17 6.87 -14.65
CA PHE A 118 2.42 7.24 -14.02
C PHE A 118 3.55 6.29 -14.39
N ALA A 119 4.78 6.82 -14.38
CA ALA A 119 6.01 6.06 -14.36
C ALA A 119 6.75 6.33 -13.04
N VAL A 120 7.11 5.28 -12.33
CA VAL A 120 7.86 5.31 -11.06
C VAL A 120 9.28 4.81 -11.33
N GLU A 121 10.26 5.65 -11.06
CA GLU A 121 11.69 5.37 -11.24
C GLU A 121 12.35 5.14 -9.87
N THR A 122 13.22 4.14 -9.78
CA THR A 122 13.98 3.81 -8.57
C THR A 122 15.45 4.22 -8.67
N ASP A 123 16.19 4.11 -7.58
CA ASP A 123 17.65 4.22 -7.56
C ASP A 123 18.36 2.95 -8.05
N GLY A 124 17.62 1.86 -8.26
CA GLY A 124 18.06 0.59 -8.83
C GLY A 124 17.95 0.50 -10.35
N ASP A 125 17.67 1.63 -11.03
CA ASP A 125 17.37 1.71 -12.46
C ASP A 125 16.06 1.00 -12.89
N ASP A 126 15.19 0.62 -11.95
CA ASP A 126 13.86 0.09 -12.26
C ASP A 126 12.93 1.21 -12.72
N ARG A 127 12.05 0.88 -13.67
CA ARG A 127 10.98 1.77 -14.13
C ARG A 127 9.67 1.01 -14.23
N VAL A 128 8.74 1.35 -13.35
CA VAL A 128 7.43 0.71 -13.22
C VAL A 128 6.36 1.64 -13.78
N ARG A 129 5.53 1.15 -14.70
CA ARG A 129 4.35 1.90 -15.17
C ARG A 129 3.16 1.55 -14.28
N THR A 130 2.30 2.52 -13.98
CA THR A 130 1.15 2.23 -13.10
C THR A 130 -0.05 3.14 -13.32
N ARG A 131 -1.24 2.62 -13.00
CA ARG A 131 -2.51 3.36 -13.02
C ARG A 131 -2.63 4.25 -11.78
N TYR A 132 -2.21 3.74 -10.62
CA TYR A 132 -2.36 4.41 -9.33
C TYR A 132 -1.06 4.54 -8.56
N VAL A 133 -0.88 5.67 -7.87
CA VAL A 133 0.25 5.87 -6.95
C VAL A 133 -0.27 6.27 -5.57
N VAL A 134 0.19 5.58 -4.52
CA VAL A 134 -0.03 5.96 -3.13
C VAL A 134 1.29 6.42 -2.51
N ALA A 135 1.45 7.73 -2.37
CA ALA A 135 2.61 8.36 -1.75
C ALA A 135 2.52 8.24 -0.22
N ALA A 136 3.30 7.35 0.39
CA ALA A 136 3.22 7.00 1.81
C ALA A 136 4.55 7.15 2.56
N THR A 137 5.44 8.02 2.07
CA THR A 137 6.69 8.38 2.74
C THR A 137 6.43 9.25 3.99
N LYS A 138 7.48 9.56 4.77
CA LYS A 138 7.33 10.36 5.99
C LYS A 138 7.11 11.85 5.70
N ASN A 139 8.08 12.48 5.06
CA ASN A 139 8.09 13.91 4.71
C ASN A 139 8.98 14.17 3.49
N GLU A 140 9.28 13.11 2.73
CA GLU A 140 10.05 13.17 1.50
C GLU A 140 9.05 13.36 0.36
N VAL A 141 9.18 14.46 -0.38
CA VAL A 141 8.26 14.85 -1.45
C VAL A 141 8.97 15.03 -2.79
N GLY A 142 10.30 15.06 -2.82
CA GLY A 142 11.06 15.45 -4.02
C GLY A 142 10.84 14.52 -5.21
N TYR A 143 10.46 13.27 -4.98
CA TYR A 143 10.12 12.35 -6.05
C TYR A 143 8.81 12.71 -6.78
N LEU A 144 7.97 13.58 -6.22
CA LEU A 144 6.74 14.09 -6.85
C LEU A 144 6.98 15.42 -7.59
N ASP A 145 8.19 15.96 -7.56
CA ASP A 145 8.50 17.25 -8.18
C ASP A 145 8.24 17.21 -9.69
N GLY A 146 7.50 18.21 -10.19
CA GLY A 146 7.18 18.36 -11.61
C GLY A 146 5.90 17.65 -12.07
N ILE A 147 5.12 17.06 -11.16
CA ILE A 147 3.75 16.64 -11.46
C ILE A 147 2.80 17.82 -11.23
N ASP A 148 2.24 18.37 -12.30
CA ASP A 148 1.24 19.44 -12.23
C ASP A 148 -0.01 18.96 -11.48
N GLY A 149 -0.46 19.72 -10.48
CA GLY A 149 -1.62 19.38 -9.64
C GLY A 149 -1.28 18.81 -8.26
N VAL A 150 -0.02 18.43 -8.01
CA VAL A 150 0.43 18.04 -6.67
C VAL A 150 0.77 19.30 -5.85
N GLY A 151 -0.10 19.65 -4.90
CA GLY A 151 0.17 20.72 -3.95
C GLY A 151 1.16 20.26 -2.87
N ILE A 152 2.15 21.10 -2.55
CA ILE A 152 3.09 20.86 -1.44
C ILE A 152 2.90 21.93 -0.37
N LEU A 153 2.70 21.49 0.87
CA LEU A 153 2.56 22.36 2.04
C LEU A 153 3.86 22.36 2.85
N ASP A 154 4.44 23.53 3.10
CA ASP A 154 5.56 23.70 4.03
C ASP A 154 5.06 24.23 5.38
N ARG A 155 5.22 23.41 6.43
CA ARG A 155 4.97 23.79 7.83
C ARG A 155 6.17 23.48 8.72
N GLY A 156 7.37 23.77 8.23
CA GLY A 156 8.65 23.37 8.83
C GLY A 156 9.11 21.96 8.42
N LYS A 157 8.24 21.24 7.69
CA LYS A 157 8.48 20.02 6.91
C LYS A 157 7.54 20.07 5.72
N ALA A 158 7.89 19.37 4.65
CA ALA A 158 7.05 19.24 3.47
C ALA A 158 5.98 18.13 3.66
N TYR A 159 4.79 18.42 3.16
CA TYR A 159 3.63 17.53 3.10
C TYR A 159 2.97 17.65 1.73
N VAL A 160 2.21 16.62 1.34
CA VAL A 160 1.36 16.68 0.15
C VAL A 160 -0.01 17.22 0.55
N ASP A 161 -0.49 18.22 -0.18
CA ASP A 161 -1.84 18.76 -0.05
C ASP A 161 -2.84 17.74 -0.58
N VAL A 162 -3.79 17.35 0.26
CA VAL A 162 -4.79 16.33 -0.06
C VAL A 162 -6.16 16.70 0.50
N ASP A 163 -7.20 16.12 -0.09
CA ASP A 163 -8.53 16.13 0.52
C ASP A 163 -8.59 15.29 1.81
N GLU A 164 -9.75 15.25 2.46
CA GLU A 164 -9.92 14.51 3.71
C GLU A 164 -9.68 13.00 3.59
N ARG A 165 -9.80 12.46 2.37
CA ARG A 165 -9.67 11.04 2.00
C ARG A 165 -8.35 10.71 1.33
N GLY A 166 -7.42 11.67 1.24
CA GLY A 166 -6.06 11.50 0.74
C GLY A 166 -5.89 11.62 -0.78
N ARG A 167 -6.88 12.14 -1.53
CA ARG A 167 -6.71 12.47 -2.95
C ARG A 167 -5.84 13.70 -3.12
N THR A 168 -4.91 13.67 -4.08
CA THR A 168 -4.21 14.87 -4.53
C THR A 168 -5.04 15.62 -5.59
N GLY A 169 -4.49 16.68 -6.17
CA GLY A 169 -5.09 17.34 -7.34
C GLY A 169 -4.87 16.59 -8.67
N VAL A 170 -4.34 15.36 -8.63
CA VAL A 170 -4.03 14.54 -9.80
C VAL A 170 -4.75 13.21 -9.69
N ASP A 171 -5.59 12.90 -10.67
CA ASP A 171 -6.36 11.67 -10.70
C ASP A 171 -5.46 10.43 -10.70
N GLY A 172 -5.73 9.53 -9.77
CA GLY A 172 -4.95 8.31 -9.55
C GLY A 172 -3.71 8.48 -8.68
N LEU A 173 -3.41 9.70 -8.20
CA LEU A 173 -2.33 9.94 -7.24
C LEU A 173 -2.91 10.34 -5.87
N TYR A 174 -2.54 9.57 -4.85
CA TYR A 174 -2.99 9.71 -3.48
C TYR A 174 -1.80 9.91 -2.54
N ALA A 175 -2.02 10.48 -1.36
CA ALA A 175 -1.03 10.51 -0.29
C ALA A 175 -1.59 10.00 1.04
N ALA A 176 -0.79 9.23 1.77
CA ALA A 176 -1.20 8.54 2.99
C ALA A 176 -0.30 8.84 4.18
N GLY A 177 -0.80 8.53 5.37
CA GLY A 177 -0.05 8.67 6.63
C GLY A 177 0.50 10.08 6.87
N ARG A 178 1.79 10.16 7.25
CA ARG A 178 2.41 11.41 7.68
C ARG A 178 2.62 12.40 6.53
N LEU A 179 2.80 11.90 5.30
CA LEU A 179 2.94 12.74 4.11
C LEU A 179 1.69 13.60 3.89
N ALA A 180 0.52 13.05 4.22
CA ALA A 180 -0.79 13.69 4.18
C ALA A 180 -1.18 14.36 5.52
N GLU A 181 -0.20 14.96 6.21
CA GLU A 181 -0.36 15.69 7.48
C GLU A 181 -0.94 14.92 8.68
N LYS A 182 -1.28 13.62 8.58
CA LYS A 182 -1.90 12.89 9.70
C LYS A 182 -0.96 12.79 10.92
N PRO A 183 -1.51 12.83 12.15
CA PRO A 183 -0.71 12.78 13.38
C PRO A 183 0.37 11.69 13.38
N HIS A 184 1.51 11.99 14.00
CA HIS A 184 2.66 11.09 14.06
C HIS A 184 2.42 9.95 15.07
N GLN A 185 1.51 9.04 14.72
CA GLN A 185 1.05 7.91 15.51
C GLN A 185 0.84 6.70 14.58
N ALA A 186 1.41 5.54 14.92
CA ALA A 186 1.41 4.38 14.03
C ALA A 186 0.00 3.90 13.67
N ALA A 187 -0.91 3.81 14.66
CA ALA A 187 -2.29 3.39 14.44
C ALA A 187 -3.08 4.38 13.56
N VAL A 188 -2.83 5.69 13.71
CA VAL A 188 -3.47 6.73 12.88
C VAL A 188 -3.00 6.62 11.44
N CYS A 189 -1.69 6.46 11.22
CA CYS A 189 -1.14 6.30 9.88
C CYS A 189 -1.59 5.00 9.21
N ALA A 190 -1.68 3.89 9.95
CA ALA A 190 -2.23 2.64 9.43
C ALA A 190 -3.69 2.81 9.00
N GLY A 191 -4.54 3.37 9.87
CA GLY A 191 -5.95 3.65 9.55
C GLY A 191 -6.11 4.57 8.33
N HIS A 192 -5.28 5.61 8.21
CA HIS A 192 -5.31 6.48 7.04
C HIS A 192 -4.82 5.77 5.76
N GLY A 193 -3.83 4.89 5.85
CA GLY A 193 -3.41 4.06 4.72
C GLY A 193 -4.56 3.19 4.18
N ALA A 194 -5.30 2.55 5.08
CA ALA A 194 -6.51 1.80 4.72
C ALA A 194 -7.60 2.71 4.10
N GLU A 195 -7.87 3.87 4.70
CA GLU A 195 -8.85 4.85 4.17
C GLU A 195 -8.50 5.32 2.75
N VAL A 196 -7.21 5.61 2.50
CA VAL A 196 -6.72 5.99 1.17
C VAL A 196 -6.89 4.84 0.16
N ALA A 197 -6.57 3.61 0.55
CA ALA A 197 -6.76 2.47 -0.34
C ALA A 197 -8.24 2.21 -0.66
N VAL A 198 -9.14 2.32 0.32
CA VAL A 198 -10.60 2.26 0.07
C VAL A 198 -11.04 3.35 -0.89
N THR A 199 -10.49 4.56 -0.73
CA THR A 199 -10.79 5.70 -1.60
C THR A 199 -10.31 5.46 -3.04
N LEU A 200 -9.11 4.92 -3.22
CA LEU A 200 -8.58 4.48 -4.52
C LEU A 200 -9.48 3.42 -5.16
N LEU A 201 -9.89 2.41 -4.40
CA LEU A 201 -10.74 1.32 -4.90
C LEU A 201 -12.14 1.80 -5.30
N GLU A 202 -12.69 2.79 -4.60
CA GLU A 202 -13.93 3.46 -5.02
C GLU A 202 -13.75 4.23 -6.33
N ASP A 203 -12.61 4.89 -6.53
CA ASP A 203 -12.30 5.61 -7.76
C ASP A 203 -11.99 4.67 -8.95
N ASP A 204 -11.58 3.42 -8.69
CA ASP A 204 -11.41 2.33 -9.69
C ASP A 204 -12.74 1.59 -10.00
N ASP A 205 -13.86 1.98 -9.37
CA ASP A 205 -15.14 1.27 -9.44
C ASP A 205 -15.03 -0.23 -9.03
N ALA A 206 -14.06 -0.55 -8.16
CA ALA A 206 -13.82 -1.93 -7.73
C ALA A 206 -15.02 -2.44 -6.87
N PRO A 207 -15.45 -3.71 -7.05
CA PRO A 207 -16.52 -4.27 -6.24
C PRO A 207 -16.21 -4.19 -4.75
N PHE A 208 -17.21 -3.83 -3.94
CA PHE A 208 -17.05 -3.79 -2.49
C PHE A 208 -16.65 -5.17 -1.94
N TYR A 209 -15.66 -5.20 -1.03
CA TYR A 209 -15.27 -6.40 -0.29
C TYR A 209 -15.44 -6.25 1.21
N HIS A 210 -15.70 -7.36 1.88
CA HIS A 210 -15.72 -7.41 3.34
C HIS A 210 -14.36 -7.84 3.88
N ASP A 211 -13.92 -7.17 4.96
CA ASP A 211 -12.71 -7.50 5.71
C ASP A 211 -12.86 -8.73 6.62
N TRP A 212 -14.01 -9.41 6.57
CA TRP A 212 -14.34 -10.60 7.34
C TRP A 212 -15.08 -11.66 6.52
N VAL A 213 -14.98 -12.90 6.98
CA VAL A 213 -15.70 -14.06 6.44
C VAL A 213 -16.73 -14.56 7.46
N ALA A 214 -17.87 -15.06 6.98
CA ALA A 214 -18.94 -15.58 7.82
C ALA A 214 -18.86 -17.11 7.97
N PRO A 215 -19.39 -17.68 9.05
CA PRO A 215 -19.68 -19.11 9.09
C PRO A 215 -20.74 -19.48 8.04
N GLU A 216 -20.59 -20.65 7.41
CA GLU A 216 -21.60 -21.26 6.53
C GLU A 216 -23.01 -21.18 7.15
N GLY A 217 -23.98 -20.75 6.36
CA GLY A 217 -25.37 -20.60 6.79
C GLY A 217 -25.68 -19.27 7.48
N TYR A 218 -24.71 -18.39 7.74
CA TYR A 218 -24.96 -17.13 8.46
C TYR A 218 -25.99 -16.24 7.74
N PHE A 219 -25.87 -16.07 6.43
CA PHE A 219 -26.82 -15.37 5.56
C PHE A 219 -27.78 -16.37 4.91
N THR A 220 -27.22 -17.42 4.31
CA THR A 220 -27.91 -18.33 3.40
C THR A 220 -29.03 -19.12 4.11
N ASP A 221 -28.81 -19.63 5.32
CA ASP A 221 -29.87 -20.33 6.09
C ASP A 221 -31.00 -19.40 6.56
N ARG A 222 -30.78 -18.08 6.54
CA ARG A 222 -31.81 -17.09 6.87
C ARG A 222 -32.57 -16.61 5.63
N GLY A 223 -32.36 -17.25 4.48
CA GLY A 223 -32.97 -16.84 3.21
C GLY A 223 -32.50 -15.47 2.74
N ARG A 224 -31.28 -15.06 3.11
CA ARG A 224 -30.66 -13.81 2.65
C ARG A 224 -29.57 -14.14 1.64
N ASP A 225 -29.47 -13.31 0.60
CA ASP A 225 -28.33 -13.38 -0.31
C ASP A 225 -27.03 -13.01 0.43
N LEU A 226 -25.94 -13.66 0.03
CA LEU A 226 -24.59 -13.30 0.45
C LEU A 226 -24.30 -11.87 -0.01
N PRO A 227 -23.92 -10.94 0.90
CA PRO A 227 -23.50 -9.60 0.50
C PRO A 227 -22.34 -9.67 -0.51
N PRO A 228 -22.26 -8.74 -1.48
CA PRO A 228 -21.12 -8.65 -2.38
C PRO A 228 -19.79 -8.65 -1.62
N GLY A 229 -18.84 -9.47 -2.07
CA GLY A 229 -17.52 -9.59 -1.46
C GLY A 229 -17.49 -10.24 -0.07
N CYS A 230 -18.58 -10.91 0.35
CA CYS A 230 -18.63 -11.74 1.54
C CYS A 230 -18.44 -13.22 1.17
N GLU A 231 -17.67 -13.94 1.98
CA GLU A 231 -17.48 -15.39 1.88
C GLU A 231 -18.11 -16.07 3.10
N GLU A 232 -18.82 -17.17 2.87
CA GLU A 232 -19.23 -18.11 3.93
C GLU A 232 -18.29 -19.33 3.92
N ILE A 233 -17.68 -19.64 5.06
CA ILE A 233 -16.75 -20.76 5.22
C ILE A 233 -17.31 -21.81 6.17
N ASP A 234 -17.06 -23.08 5.86
CA ASP A 234 -17.50 -24.18 6.72
C ASP A 234 -16.71 -24.25 8.04
N ALA A 235 -17.10 -25.19 8.91
CA ALA A 235 -16.47 -25.35 10.20
C ALA A 235 -15.04 -25.94 10.13
N GLU A 236 -14.69 -26.64 9.06
CA GLU A 236 -13.36 -27.21 8.84
C GLU A 236 -12.38 -26.11 8.43
N GLU A 237 -12.69 -25.37 7.37
CA GLU A 237 -11.93 -24.21 6.89
C GLU A 237 -11.72 -23.18 8.01
N ARG A 238 -12.77 -22.88 8.80
CA ARG A 238 -12.64 -21.97 9.94
C ARG A 238 -11.60 -22.46 10.95
N ARG A 239 -11.59 -23.75 11.28
CA ARG A 239 -10.61 -24.34 12.22
C ARG A 239 -9.20 -24.33 11.64
N GLU A 240 -9.06 -24.57 10.34
CA GLU A 240 -7.77 -24.52 9.65
C GLU A 240 -7.19 -23.11 9.64
N ARG A 241 -7.98 -22.10 9.26
CA ARG A 241 -7.58 -20.68 9.33
C ARG A 241 -7.22 -20.25 10.75
N GLU A 242 -7.98 -20.69 11.77
CA GLU A 242 -7.69 -20.40 13.17
C GLU A 242 -6.38 -21.06 13.64
N ALA A 243 -6.15 -22.33 13.30
CA ALA A 243 -4.92 -23.03 13.63
C ALA A 243 -3.69 -22.35 12.98
N ALA A 244 -3.78 -22.02 11.69
CA ALA A 244 -2.71 -21.33 10.97
C ALA A 244 -2.40 -19.97 11.59
N SER A 245 -3.42 -19.18 11.96
CA SER A 245 -3.24 -17.89 12.62
C SER A 245 -2.56 -18.01 13.98
N LEU A 246 -2.97 -18.99 14.80
CA LEU A 246 -2.37 -19.24 16.12
C LEU A 246 -0.92 -19.70 16.01
N ASP A 247 -0.62 -20.60 15.07
CA ASP A 247 0.73 -21.14 14.90
C ASP A 247 1.68 -20.07 14.35
N ALA A 248 1.26 -19.32 13.33
CA ALA A 248 2.03 -18.18 12.81
C ALA A 248 2.34 -17.17 13.93
N THR A 249 1.31 -16.77 14.69
CA THR A 249 1.47 -15.83 15.82
C THR A 249 2.45 -16.36 16.86
N ARG A 250 2.34 -17.63 17.25
CA ARG A 250 3.26 -18.24 18.24
C ARG A 250 4.70 -18.23 17.73
N GLU A 251 4.90 -18.58 16.46
CA GLU A 251 6.22 -18.62 15.83
C GLU A 251 6.86 -17.23 15.77
N ARG A 252 6.14 -16.22 15.28
CA ARG A 252 6.64 -14.84 15.06
C ARG A 252 6.94 -14.08 16.35
N PHE A 253 6.41 -14.55 17.47
CA PHE A 253 6.64 -13.98 18.79
C PHE A 253 7.35 -14.93 19.76
N ALA A 254 7.87 -16.07 19.27
CA ALA A 254 8.56 -17.05 20.12
C ALA A 254 9.88 -16.50 20.67
N ASP A 255 10.58 -15.72 19.86
CA ASP A 255 11.89 -15.15 20.16
C ASP A 255 11.90 -13.64 19.95
N PRO A 256 12.84 -12.90 20.60
CA PRO A 256 13.06 -11.49 20.29
C PRO A 256 13.41 -11.29 18.81
N HIS A 257 13.06 -10.11 18.29
CA HIS A 257 13.43 -9.70 16.94
C HIS A 257 14.94 -9.91 16.70
N PRO A 258 15.36 -10.56 15.58
CA PRO A 258 16.74 -10.99 15.38
C PRO A 258 17.72 -9.83 15.21
N ASP A 259 17.28 -8.74 14.56
CA ASP A 259 18.14 -7.57 14.37
C ASP A 259 18.34 -6.78 15.68
N PRO A 260 19.46 -6.07 15.84
CA PRO A 260 19.64 -5.12 16.93
C PRO A 260 18.77 -3.87 16.74
N GLN A 261 18.51 -3.15 17.83
CA GLN A 261 17.79 -1.89 17.77
C GLN A 261 18.58 -0.85 16.98
N GLU A 262 17.98 -0.33 15.91
CA GLU A 262 18.53 0.80 15.15
C GLU A 262 18.42 2.09 15.97
N THR A 263 19.47 2.91 15.91
CA THR A 263 19.51 4.23 16.53
C THR A 263 19.42 5.34 15.48
N HIS A 264 19.34 6.60 15.91
CA HIS A 264 19.39 7.72 14.98
C HIS A 264 20.78 7.80 14.32
N PRO A 265 20.90 8.02 13.00
CA PRO A 265 22.21 8.06 12.31
C PRO A 265 23.20 9.08 12.91
N SER A 266 22.69 10.17 13.49
CA SER A 266 23.52 11.18 14.17
C SER A 266 24.09 10.75 15.53
N LEU A 267 23.83 9.53 15.99
CA LEU A 267 24.35 8.98 17.25
C LEU A 267 25.48 7.97 17.02
N GLU A 268 25.82 7.68 15.75
CA GLU A 268 26.94 6.79 15.38
C GLU A 268 28.28 7.53 15.20
N GLU A 269 28.41 8.76 15.72
CA GLU A 269 29.65 9.56 15.76
C GLU A 269 30.39 9.47 17.11
#